data_AF-A0A4Q0YRM1-F1
#
_entry.id   AF-A0A4Q0YRM1-F1
#
_cell.length_a   1.000
_cell.length_b   1.000
_cell.length_c   1.000
_cell.angle_alpha   90.00
_cell.angle_beta   90.00
_cell.angle_gamma   90.00
#
_symmetry.space_group_name_H-M   'P 1'
#
loop_
_entity.id
_entity.type
_entity.pdbx_description
1 polymer ?
#
loop_
_entity_poly.entity_id
_entity_poly.type
_entity_poly.pdbx_seq_one_letter_code
_entity_poly.pdbx_strand_id
1 'polypeptide(L)'
;MNFLFCHYFKYGMENEVMPESSILWKHYQTPCFDVPTSIDFSSFGIITASNPESIAHTDAQNNERNAQLEHYISECGWEYVSLTAGSPDMLWQESSFAVKANRSDLFAVSETWQQNAFYWVNNKNLILVPVLLAPHFQPVNLGHFDNRLTF
;
A
#
# COMPACT_ATOMS: atom_id res chain seq x y z
N MET A 1 -9.88 12.98 -18.11
CA MET A 1 -9.94 12.77 -16.65
C MET A 1 -10.53 11.38 -16.43
N ASN A 2 -9.70 10.34 -16.49
CA ASN A 2 -10.16 8.95 -16.41
C ASN A 2 -10.02 8.45 -14.97
N PHE A 3 -11.10 8.58 -14.20
CA PHE A 3 -11.30 7.97 -12.88
C PHE A 3 -11.55 6.46 -13.01
N LEU A 4 -10.63 5.71 -13.61
CA LEU A 4 -10.84 4.27 -13.88
C LEU A 4 -10.62 3.36 -12.67
N PHE A 5 -10.26 3.91 -11.51
CA PHE A 5 -10.15 3.16 -10.25
C PHE A 5 -11.40 3.25 -9.35
N CYS A 6 -12.48 3.88 -9.81
CA CYS A 6 -13.47 4.47 -8.88
C CYS A 6 -14.82 3.76 -8.73
N HIS A 7 -15.11 2.67 -9.46
CA HIS A 7 -16.27 1.78 -9.24
C HIS A 7 -15.72 0.37 -9.48
N TYR A 8 -15.91 -0.65 -8.65
CA TYR A 8 -17.17 -1.25 -8.20
C TYR A 8 -16.86 -2.20 -7.02
N PHE A 9 -17.74 -2.28 -6.01
CA PHE A 9 -17.80 -3.45 -5.12
C PHE A 9 -19.24 -3.68 -4.65
N LYS A 10 -19.83 -4.82 -5.03
CA LYS A 10 -20.84 -5.53 -4.23
C LYS A 10 -21.00 -6.98 -4.71
N TYR A 11 -20.67 -7.90 -3.81
CA TYR A 11 -20.99 -9.33 -3.77
C TYR A 11 -20.44 -10.22 -4.90
N GLY A 12 -19.46 -11.06 -4.55
CA GLY A 12 -19.00 -12.23 -5.31
C GLY A 12 -18.91 -13.46 -4.41
N MET A 13 -19.30 -14.62 -4.94
CA MET A 13 -19.38 -15.90 -4.21
C MET A 13 -18.00 -16.39 -3.75
N GLU A 14 -17.94 -17.00 -2.57
CA GLU A 14 -16.75 -17.25 -1.71
C GLU A 14 -15.53 -17.97 -2.34
N ASN A 15 -15.55 -18.38 -3.61
CA ASN A 15 -14.47 -19.19 -4.21
C ASN A 15 -14.02 -18.76 -5.62
N GLU A 16 -14.53 -17.66 -6.18
CA GLU A 16 -14.09 -17.17 -7.49
C GLU A 16 -13.46 -15.77 -7.35
N VAL A 17 -12.23 -15.60 -7.84
CA VAL A 17 -11.55 -14.30 -7.84
C VAL A 17 -12.26 -13.39 -8.83
N MET A 18 -12.93 -12.36 -8.34
CA MET A 18 -13.63 -11.40 -9.20
C MET A 18 -12.65 -10.79 -10.22
N PRO A 19 -13.01 -10.67 -11.52
CA PRO A 19 -12.10 -10.16 -12.55
C PRO A 19 -11.48 -8.80 -12.20
N GLU A 20 -12.24 -7.95 -11.52
CA GLU A 20 -11.80 -6.63 -11.05
C GLU A 20 -10.70 -6.74 -9.99
N SER A 21 -10.82 -7.67 -9.04
CA SER A 21 -9.77 -7.93 -8.03
C SER A 21 -8.47 -8.45 -8.67
N SER A 22 -8.55 -9.21 -9.77
CA SER A 22 -7.38 -9.64 -10.55
C SER A 22 -6.70 -8.48 -11.29
N ILE A 23 -7.47 -7.52 -11.82
CA ILE A 23 -6.93 -6.32 -12.46
C ILE A 23 -6.27 -5.43 -11.42
N LEU A 24 -6.96 -5.15 -10.30
CA LEU A 24 -6.43 -4.39 -9.17
C LEU A 24 -5.13 -5.00 -8.64
N TRP A 25 -5.09 -6.33 -8.45
CA TRP A 25 -3.89 -7.02 -8.01
C TRP A 25 -2.70 -6.87 -8.97
N LYS A 26 -2.94 -6.78 -10.28
CA LYS A 26 -1.88 -6.49 -11.26
C LYS A 26 -1.38 -5.05 -11.13
N HIS A 27 -2.25 -4.08 -10.86
CA HIS A 27 -1.84 -2.69 -10.65
C HIS A 27 -0.93 -2.53 -9.43
N TYR A 28 -1.22 -3.24 -8.33
CA TYR A 28 -0.35 -3.27 -7.17
C TYR A 28 1.04 -3.88 -7.42
N GLN A 29 1.26 -4.58 -8.53
CA GLN A 29 2.56 -5.17 -8.85
C GLN A 29 3.51 -4.21 -9.59
N THR A 30 3.04 -3.01 -9.94
CA THR A 30 3.84 -2.00 -10.63
C THR A 30 3.95 -0.69 -9.83
N PRO A 31 4.34 -0.71 -8.55
CA PRO A 31 4.48 0.51 -7.77
C PRO A 31 5.71 1.30 -8.19
N CYS A 32 5.62 2.62 -8.05
CA CYS A 32 6.73 3.54 -7.99
C CYS A 32 6.71 4.28 -6.65
N PHE A 33 7.88 4.66 -6.15
CA PHE A 33 8.02 5.35 -4.88
C PHE A 33 8.90 6.59 -5.04
N ASP A 34 8.34 7.75 -4.73
CA ASP A 34 9.08 8.99 -4.55
C ASP A 34 9.43 9.14 -3.07
N VAL A 35 10.73 9.11 -2.77
CA VAL A 35 11.26 9.05 -1.41
C VAL A 35 12.15 10.27 -1.17
N PRO A 36 11.65 11.32 -0.50
CA PRO A 36 12.36 12.60 -0.36
C PRO A 36 13.54 12.54 0.62
N THR A 37 13.67 11.48 1.41
CA THR A 37 14.74 11.28 2.40
C THR A 37 15.18 9.82 2.43
N SER A 38 16.46 9.54 2.61
CA SER A 38 16.96 8.17 2.61
C SER A 38 16.27 7.28 3.65
N ILE A 39 15.95 6.05 3.26
CA ILE A 39 15.44 5.02 4.17
C ILE A 39 16.61 4.11 4.57
N ASP A 40 17.04 4.21 5.83
CA ASP A 40 18.18 3.44 6.37
C ASP A 40 17.75 2.13 7.06
N PHE A 41 16.52 1.67 6.80
CA PHE A 41 15.96 0.45 7.37
C PHE A 41 16.31 -0.78 6.50
N SER A 42 16.83 -1.83 7.11
CA SER A 42 17.03 -3.12 6.43
C SER A 42 15.70 -3.85 6.18
N SER A 43 14.70 -3.60 7.02
CA SER A 43 13.35 -4.17 6.92
C SER A 43 12.30 -3.13 7.31
N PHE A 44 11.32 -2.92 6.44
CA PHE A 44 10.23 -1.96 6.65
C PHE A 44 9.04 -2.30 5.77
N GLY A 45 7.85 -1.80 6.12
CA GLY A 45 6.69 -1.84 5.24
C GLY A 45 6.33 -0.46 4.74
N ILE A 46 5.80 -0.39 3.53
CA ILE A 46 5.21 0.81 2.96
C ILE A 46 3.70 0.66 3.09
N ILE A 47 3.10 1.49 3.94
CA ILE A 47 1.67 1.48 4.28
C ILE A 47 1.05 2.85 4.03
N THR A 48 -0.25 2.85 3.75
CA THR A 48 -1.10 4.04 3.61
C THR A 48 -2.47 3.76 4.21
N ALA A 49 -3.22 4.80 4.54
CA ALA A 49 -4.63 4.72 4.90
C ALA A 49 -5.54 5.30 3.81
N SER A 50 -4.97 5.67 2.66
CA SER A 50 -5.71 6.20 1.51
C SER A 50 -6.59 5.13 0.87
N ASN A 51 -7.70 5.56 0.28
CA ASN A 51 -8.60 4.75 -0.53
C ASN A 51 -8.85 3.33 0.04
N PRO A 52 -9.38 3.21 1.28
CA PRO A 52 -9.67 1.91 1.89
C PRO A 52 -10.49 1.03 0.95
N GLU A 53 -10.15 -0.25 0.90
CA GLU A 53 -10.72 -1.26 -0.01
C GLU A 53 -10.56 -0.90 -1.50
N SER A 54 -9.68 0.06 -1.83
CA SER A 54 -9.57 0.70 -3.15
C SER A 54 -10.81 1.47 -3.58
N ILE A 55 -11.60 1.94 -2.61
CA ILE A 55 -12.72 2.83 -2.84
C ILE A 55 -12.17 4.25 -2.81
N ALA A 56 -12.32 4.98 -3.92
CA ALA A 56 -11.78 6.33 -4.02
C ALA A 56 -12.45 7.28 -3.01
N HIS A 57 -11.62 8.03 -2.32
CA HIS A 57 -12.03 9.12 -1.43
C HIS A 57 -11.44 10.43 -1.94
N THR A 58 -11.97 11.54 -1.42
CA THR A 58 -11.39 12.87 -1.69
C THR A 58 -10.02 13.01 -1.04
N ASP A 59 -9.17 13.89 -1.59
CA ASP A 59 -7.84 14.15 -1.04
C ASP A 59 -7.91 14.58 0.43
N ALA A 60 -8.90 15.38 0.82
CA ALA A 60 -9.08 15.80 2.21
C ALA A 60 -9.33 14.61 3.14
N GLN A 61 -10.16 13.65 2.74
CA GLN A 61 -10.45 12.43 3.51
C GLN A 61 -9.22 11.52 3.58
N ASN A 62 -8.52 11.33 2.46
CA ASN A 62 -7.30 10.53 2.43
C ASN A 62 -6.21 11.14 3.32
N ASN A 63 -6.06 12.47 3.30
CA ASN A 63 -5.12 13.20 4.16
C ASN A 63 -5.47 13.06 5.64
N GLU A 64 -6.74 13.20 6.02
CA GLU A 64 -7.19 13.00 7.40
C GLU A 64 -6.91 11.59 7.89
N ARG A 65 -7.21 10.57 7.08
CA ARG A 65 -6.92 9.16 7.41
C ARG A 65 -5.42 8.91 7.55
N ASN A 66 -4.61 9.44 6.64
CA ASN A 66 -3.15 9.30 6.72
C ASN A 66 -2.56 10.01 7.94
N ALA A 67 -3.10 11.16 8.35
CA ALA A 67 -2.68 11.84 9.58
C ALA A 67 -3.00 10.99 10.83
N GLN A 68 -4.14 10.30 10.84
CA GLN A 68 -4.48 9.37 11.93
C GLN A 68 -3.58 8.12 11.92
N LEU A 69 -3.22 7.60 10.74
CA LEU A 69 -2.24 6.52 10.62
C LEU A 69 -0.86 6.95 11.13
N GLU A 70 -0.40 8.15 10.77
CA GLU A 70 0.86 8.73 11.25
C GLU A 70 0.88 8.87 12.78
N HIS A 71 -0.24 9.33 13.35
CA HIS A 71 -0.42 9.39 14.79
C HIS A 71 -0.29 8.01 15.44
N TYR A 72 -0.98 7.01 14.90
CA TYR A 72 -0.89 5.62 15.37
C TYR A 72 0.54 5.05 15.31
N ILE A 73 1.25 5.27 14.20
CA ILE A 73 2.66 4.87 14.03
C ILE A 73 3.52 5.49 15.13
N SER A 74 3.28 6.77 15.43
CA SER A 74 3.99 7.52 16.47
C SER A 74 3.67 7.00 17.88
N GLU A 75 2.40 6.71 18.18
CA GLU A 75 1.98 6.12 19.47
C GLU A 75 2.58 4.72 19.69
N CYS A 76 2.74 3.93 18.63
CA CYS A 76 3.44 2.65 18.68
C CYS A 76 4.96 2.79 18.88
N GLY A 77 5.50 4.01 18.76
CA GLY A 77 6.94 4.28 18.86
C GLY A 77 7.75 3.76 17.67
N TRP A 78 7.11 3.59 16.50
CA TRP A 78 7.78 3.10 15.30
C TRP A 78 8.51 4.22 14.55
N GLU A 79 9.73 3.94 14.10
CA GLU A 79 10.46 4.84 13.20
C GLU A 79 9.82 4.78 11.80
N TYR A 80 9.67 5.93 11.14
CA TYR A 80 9.11 5.99 9.80
C TYR A 80 9.71 7.11 8.95
N VAL A 81 9.55 6.98 7.63
CA VAL A 81 9.86 8.00 6.62
C VAL A 81 8.63 8.19 5.74
N SER A 82 8.19 9.44 5.55
CA SER A 82 7.10 9.77 4.62
C SER A 82 7.58 9.67 3.18
N LEU A 83 6.73 9.12 2.31
CA LEU A 83 6.99 8.96 0.88
C LEU A 83 5.69 9.04 0.09
N THR A 84 5.79 9.15 -1.23
CA THR A 84 4.63 9.02 -2.13
C THR A 84 4.73 7.70 -2.88
N ALA A 85 3.70 6.86 -2.77
CA ALA A 85 3.54 5.66 -3.60
C ALA A 85 2.63 5.99 -4.77
N GLY A 86 2.93 5.47 -5.96
CA GLY A 86 2.16 5.81 -7.14
C GLY A 86 2.36 4.85 -8.30
N SER A 87 1.68 5.15 -9.41
CA SER A 87 1.85 4.44 -10.68
C SER A 87 3.02 5.05 -11.46
N PRO A 88 3.66 4.31 -12.39
CA PRO A 88 4.78 4.82 -13.16
C PRO A 88 4.46 6.04 -14.03
N ASP A 89 3.19 6.19 -14.41
CA ASP A 89 2.68 7.34 -15.18
C ASP A 89 2.26 8.52 -14.29
N MET A 90 2.40 8.38 -12.96
CA MET A 90 2.06 9.39 -11.96
C MET A 90 0.59 9.84 -11.96
N LEU A 91 -0.29 9.11 -12.66
CA LEU A 91 -1.72 9.41 -12.70
C LEU A 91 -2.43 9.00 -11.40
N TRP A 92 -1.86 8.05 -10.66
CA TRP A 92 -2.27 7.67 -9.32
C TRP A 92 -1.09 7.87 -8.36
N GLN A 93 -1.35 8.56 -7.25
CA GLN A 93 -0.38 8.86 -6.19
C GLN A 93 -1.08 8.91 -4.85
N GLU A 94 -0.43 8.38 -3.82
CA GLU A 94 -0.92 8.36 -2.46
C GLU A 94 0.23 8.62 -1.49
N SER A 95 -0.01 9.54 -0.55
CA SER A 95 0.89 9.71 0.60
C SER A 95 0.93 8.41 1.39
N SER A 96 2.14 8.00 1.75
CA SER A 96 2.44 6.72 2.38
C SER A 96 3.60 6.86 3.35
N PHE A 97 3.84 5.82 4.16
CA PHE A 97 4.93 5.78 5.13
C PHE A 97 5.74 4.50 4.96
N ALA A 98 7.07 4.62 4.85
CA ALA A 98 7.99 3.52 5.09
C ALA A 98 8.22 3.37 6.60
N VAL A 99 7.67 2.32 7.21
CA VAL A 99 7.62 2.10 8.65
C VAL A 99 8.49 0.93 9.06
N LYS A 100 9.40 1.15 10.00
CA LYS A 100 10.25 0.13 10.60
C LYS A 100 9.50 -0.60 11.71
N ALA A 101 8.74 -1.61 11.32
CA ALA A 101 8.06 -2.53 12.22
C ALA A 101 8.15 -3.96 11.70
N ASN A 102 7.77 -4.95 12.51
CA ASN A 102 7.71 -6.32 12.02
C ASN A 102 6.54 -6.51 11.05
N ARG A 103 6.64 -7.52 10.18
CA ARG A 103 5.65 -7.74 9.12
C ARG A 103 4.24 -8.06 9.65
N SER A 104 4.11 -8.71 10.80
CA SER A 104 2.80 -9.04 11.39
C SER A 104 2.08 -7.80 11.91
N ASP A 105 2.80 -6.87 12.55
CA ASP A 105 2.23 -5.61 13.02
C ASP A 105 1.77 -4.75 11.84
N LEU A 106 2.55 -4.75 10.76
CA LEU A 106 2.21 -4.05 9.52
C LEU A 106 1.01 -4.66 8.81
N PHE A 107 0.82 -5.97 8.89
CA PHE A 107 -0.38 -6.62 8.43
C PHE A 107 -1.60 -6.19 9.25
N ALA A 108 -1.51 -6.23 10.59
CA ALA A 108 -2.61 -5.89 11.48
C ALA A 108 -3.03 -4.41 11.37
N VAL A 109 -2.07 -3.49 11.27
CA VAL A 109 -2.38 -2.06 11.03
C VAL A 109 -3.00 -1.87 9.65
N SER A 110 -2.48 -2.54 8.60
CA SER A 110 -3.04 -2.44 7.26
C SER A 110 -4.49 -2.97 7.20
N GLU A 111 -4.80 -4.03 7.93
CA GLU A 111 -6.16 -4.56 8.08
C GLU A 111 -7.07 -3.55 8.80
N THR A 112 -6.59 -2.94 9.89
CA THR A 112 -7.29 -1.89 10.63
C THR A 112 -7.66 -0.70 9.74
N TRP A 113 -6.76 -0.31 8.83
CA TRP A 113 -6.96 0.76 7.85
C TRP A 113 -7.63 0.30 6.54
N GLN A 114 -8.13 -0.94 6.52
CA GLN A 114 -8.89 -1.55 5.42
C GLN A 114 -8.12 -1.55 4.09
N GLN A 115 -6.82 -1.79 4.16
CA GLN A 115 -5.98 -1.85 2.98
C GLN A 115 -6.05 -3.24 2.36
N ASN A 116 -6.15 -3.28 1.04
CA ASN A 116 -6.15 -4.54 0.29
C ASN A 116 -4.79 -5.25 0.33
N ALA A 117 -3.70 -4.47 0.44
CA ALA A 117 -2.33 -4.93 0.47
C ALA A 117 -1.40 -3.87 1.08
N PHE A 118 -0.18 -4.28 1.41
CA PHE A 118 0.93 -3.36 1.68
C PHE A 118 2.21 -3.87 1.01
N TYR A 119 3.25 -3.04 0.95
CA TYR A 119 4.55 -3.48 0.46
C TYR A 119 5.50 -3.76 1.62
N TRP A 120 6.20 -4.88 1.58
CA TRP A 120 7.23 -5.25 2.54
C TRP A 120 8.59 -5.25 1.86
N VAL A 121 9.54 -4.50 2.40
CA VAL A 121 10.94 -4.48 1.96
C VAL A 121 11.78 -5.17 3.02
N ASN A 122 12.58 -6.15 2.62
CA ASN A 122 13.61 -6.77 3.46
C ASN A 122 14.88 -6.96 2.66
N ASN A 123 15.99 -6.39 3.13
CA ASN A 123 17.29 -6.38 2.45
C ASN A 123 17.16 -6.02 0.97
N LYS A 124 16.47 -4.90 0.70
CA LYS A 124 16.14 -4.38 -0.64
C LYS A 124 15.24 -5.28 -1.49
N ASN A 125 14.79 -6.43 -1.01
CA ASN A 125 13.79 -7.23 -1.73
C ASN A 125 12.38 -6.72 -1.40
N LEU A 126 11.67 -6.23 -2.42
CA LEU A 126 10.31 -5.71 -2.34
C LEU A 126 9.30 -6.83 -2.58
N ILE A 127 8.33 -6.96 -1.67
CA ILE A 127 7.26 -7.95 -1.73
C ILE A 127 5.93 -7.22 -1.60
N LEU A 128 5.00 -7.45 -2.53
CA LEU A 128 3.60 -7.09 -2.35
C LEU A 128 2.94 -8.13 -1.45
N VAL A 129 2.34 -7.70 -0.34
CA VAL A 129 1.72 -8.56 0.65
C VAL A 129 0.21 -8.30 0.67
N PRO A 130 -0.64 -9.29 0.32
CA PRO A 130 -2.08 -9.12 0.39
C PRO A 130 -2.55 -9.09 1.85
N VAL A 131 -3.58 -8.29 2.14
CA VAL A 131 -4.22 -8.17 3.46
C VAL A 131 -5.70 -8.54 3.34
N LEU A 132 -6.59 -7.60 2.99
CA LEU A 132 -8.00 -7.96 2.74
C LEU A 132 -8.15 -8.90 1.53
N LEU A 133 -7.20 -8.87 0.61
CA LEU A 133 -7.15 -9.76 -0.55
C LEU A 133 -6.41 -11.09 -0.27
N ALA A 134 -5.93 -11.34 0.96
CA ALA A 134 -5.20 -12.57 1.30
C ALA A 134 -5.95 -13.88 1.05
N PRO A 135 -7.30 -13.95 1.12
CA PRO A 135 -8.04 -15.15 0.72
C PRO A 135 -7.88 -15.51 -0.77
N HIS A 136 -7.52 -14.55 -1.63
CA HIS A 136 -7.52 -14.71 -3.09
C HIS A 136 -6.12 -14.65 -3.71
N PHE A 137 -5.16 -14.02 -3.05
CA PHE A 137 -3.81 -13.85 -3.58
C PHE A 137 -2.74 -14.21 -2.56
N GLN A 138 -1.56 -14.55 -3.09
CA GLN A 138 -0.36 -14.82 -2.30
C GLN A 138 0.64 -13.67 -2.43
N PRO A 139 1.57 -13.51 -1.49
CA PRO A 139 2.63 -12.51 -1.61
C PRO A 139 3.42 -12.66 -2.91
N VAL A 140 3.71 -11.53 -3.58
CA VAL A 140 4.45 -11.50 -4.85
C VAL A 140 5.77 -10.76 -4.66
N ASN A 141 6.88 -11.40 -5.03
CA ASN A 141 8.18 -10.74 -5.08
C ASN A 141 8.24 -9.81 -6.30
N LEU A 142 8.42 -8.52 -6.07
CA LEU A 142 8.50 -7.49 -7.10
C LEU A 142 9.94 -7.13 -7.49
N GLY A 143 10.93 -7.81 -6.91
CA GLY A 143 12.35 -7.60 -7.18
C GLY A 143 13.00 -6.57 -6.25
N HIS A 144 14.03 -5.90 -6.75
CA HIS A 144 14.79 -4.94 -5.96
C HIS A 144 14.02 -3.64 -5.76
N PHE A 145 13.92 -3.17 -4.51
CA PHE A 145 13.22 -1.94 -4.11
C PHE A 145 13.73 -0.72 -4.87
N ASP A 146 15.06 -0.61 -5.04
CA ASP A 146 15.67 0.54 -5.71
C ASP A 146 15.26 0.65 -7.19
N ASN A 147 14.76 -0.43 -7.81
CA ASN A 147 14.22 -0.41 -9.18
C ASN A 147 12.82 0.23 -9.28
N ARG A 148 12.23 0.59 -8.13
CA ARG A 148 10.90 1.23 -8.03
C ARG A 148 11.00 2.69 -7.59
N LEU A 149 12.20 3.19 -7.30
CA LEU A 149 12.37 4.59 -6.93
C LEU A 149 12.22 5.50 -8.15
N THR A 150 11.48 6.59 -7.98
CA THR A 150 11.41 7.70 -8.94
C THR A 150 12.33 8.82 -8.46
N PHE A 151 13.17 9.35 -9.34
CA PHE A 151 14.18 10.38 -9.04
C PHE A 151 13.64 11.80 -9.24
#